data_AF-A0A259NW28-F1
#
_entry.id   AF-A0A259NW28-F1
#
_cell.length_a   1.000
_cell.length_b   1.000
_cell.length_c   1.000
_cell.angle_alpha   90.00
_cell.angle_beta   90.00
_cell.angle_gamma   90.00
#
_symmetry.space_group_name_H-M   'P 1'
#
loop_
_entity.id
_entity.type
_entity.pdbx_description
1 polymer ?
#
loop_
_entity_poly.entity_id
_entity_poly.type
_entity_poly.pdbx_seq_one_letter_code
_entity_poly.pdbx_strand_id
1 'polypeptide(L)'
;MTFSTSKLCAGLTVLMLSSSPLLASAAGNAYQMGLPEDAPGAELIKAGQFQAGIAQAQSPKQADTDPFFRQLSLCVAYSRTADFTAAATACNDAVQRAGALQAVPRSAKREMRALALNNRAVMNLLAGDKVAALQDLMQAVRLDNAELMLANLQRLTQSINGVEAPQLALQAAE
;
A
#
# COMPACT_ATOMS: atom_id res chain seq x y z
N MET A 1 58.77 50.94 -15.69
CA MET A 1 58.47 49.58 -16.19
C MET A 1 59.44 48.63 -15.55
N THR A 2 59.01 47.85 -14.56
CA THR A 2 59.82 46.79 -13.94
C THR A 2 58.88 45.73 -13.38
N PHE A 3 59.13 44.49 -13.79
CA PHE A 3 58.46 43.27 -13.36
C PHE A 3 58.90 42.87 -11.95
N SER A 4 58.04 42.17 -11.21
CA SER A 4 58.51 41.26 -10.15
C SER A 4 57.64 40.01 -10.08
N THR A 5 58.28 38.88 -10.31
CA THR A 5 57.76 37.52 -10.16
C THR A 5 58.48 36.85 -9.00
N SER A 6 57.77 36.13 -8.13
CA SER A 6 58.15 34.83 -7.52
C SER A 6 57.10 34.42 -6.49
N LYS A 7 56.34 33.33 -6.71
CA LYS A 7 56.65 31.89 -6.55
C LYS A 7 56.34 31.34 -5.14
N LEU A 8 55.21 30.61 -5.09
CA LEU A 8 54.87 29.35 -4.40
C LEU A 8 55.47 29.00 -3.01
N CYS A 9 54.58 28.65 -2.08
CA CYS A 9 54.53 27.35 -1.36
C CYS A 9 53.28 27.34 -0.45
N ALA A 10 52.25 26.56 -0.77
CA ALA A 10 52.04 25.16 -0.36
C ALA A 10 51.42 25.04 1.05
N GLY A 11 50.11 24.83 1.07
CA GLY A 11 49.32 24.43 2.24
C GLY A 11 47.99 23.87 1.77
N LEU A 12 47.99 22.63 1.27
CA LEU A 12 46.78 21.94 0.81
C LEU A 12 46.14 21.21 1.99
N THR A 13 45.16 21.86 2.61
CA THR A 13 44.34 21.30 3.68
C THR A 13 43.42 20.21 3.09
N VAL A 14 43.65 18.96 3.47
CA VAL A 14 42.75 17.84 3.13
C VAL A 14 41.47 18.00 3.96
N LEU A 15 40.41 18.52 3.32
CA LEU A 15 39.06 18.53 3.88
C LEU A 15 38.46 17.13 3.75
N MET A 16 38.28 16.46 4.88
CA MET A 16 37.54 15.21 5.01
C MET A 16 36.09 15.42 4.53
N LEU A 17 35.71 14.85 3.38
CA LEU A 17 34.30 14.65 3.07
C LEU A 17 33.81 13.48 3.93
N SER A 18 33.20 13.80 5.07
CA SER A 18 32.42 12.83 5.84
C SER A 18 31.25 12.37 4.98
N SER A 19 31.35 11.18 4.41
CA SER A 19 30.25 10.49 3.76
C SER A 19 29.16 10.27 4.80
N SER A 20 28.11 11.10 4.79
CA SER A 20 26.90 10.74 5.52
C SER A 20 26.35 9.46 4.91
N PRO A 21 26.09 8.40 5.69
CA PRO A 21 25.38 7.24 5.16
C PRO A 21 23.99 7.72 4.72
N LEU A 22 23.67 7.51 3.44
CA LEU A 22 22.30 7.59 2.95
C LEU A 22 21.46 6.66 3.82
N LEU A 23 20.58 7.23 4.66
CA LEU A 23 19.55 6.48 5.35
C LEU A 23 18.64 5.89 4.28
N ALA A 24 18.81 4.59 4.01
CA ALA A 24 17.87 3.82 3.21
C ALA A 24 16.50 3.86 3.91
N SER A 25 15.48 4.40 3.24
CA SER A 25 14.12 4.36 3.77
C SER A 25 13.70 2.90 3.94
N ALA A 26 13.16 2.55 5.11
CA ALA A 26 12.57 1.24 5.37
C ALA A 26 11.35 1.00 4.46
N ALA A 27 11.59 0.52 3.24
CA ALA A 27 10.57 -0.12 2.44
C ALA A 27 10.27 -1.47 3.10
N GLY A 28 9.29 -1.51 4.01
CA GLY A 28 8.93 -2.78 4.66
C GLY A 28 7.77 -2.80 5.65
N ASN A 29 7.18 -1.66 6.03
CA ASN A 29 6.26 -1.62 7.18
C ASN A 29 4.85 -1.06 6.91
N ALA A 30 4.50 -0.74 5.67
CA ALA A 30 3.19 -0.16 5.32
C ALA A 30 2.14 -1.23 4.97
N TYR A 31 0.92 -1.12 5.50
CA TYR A 31 -0.18 -2.02 5.16
C TYR A 31 -0.50 -1.98 3.66
N GLN A 32 -0.70 -3.14 3.05
CA GLN A 32 -0.77 -3.28 1.59
C GLN A 32 -2.19 -3.58 1.10
N MET A 33 -2.61 -2.88 0.05
CA MET A 33 -3.82 -3.21 -0.70
C MET A 33 -3.42 -3.96 -1.96
N GLY A 34 -4.19 -4.97 -2.34
CA GLY A 34 -3.98 -5.70 -3.59
C GLY A 34 -4.90 -5.20 -4.69
N LEU A 35 -4.38 -5.12 -5.91
CA LEU A 35 -5.14 -4.69 -7.09
C LEU A 35 -4.66 -5.50 -8.31
N PRO A 36 -5.51 -6.35 -8.91
CA PRO A 36 -5.17 -7.07 -10.14
C PRO A 36 -4.79 -6.11 -11.28
N GLU A 37 -3.83 -6.49 -12.12
CA GLU A 37 -3.31 -5.64 -13.21
C GLU A 37 -4.37 -5.30 -14.27
N ASP A 38 -5.32 -6.20 -14.47
CA ASP A 38 -6.40 -6.09 -15.45
C ASP A 38 -7.63 -5.34 -14.92
N ALA A 39 -7.61 -4.91 -13.64
CA ALA A 39 -8.70 -4.14 -13.09
C ALA A 39 -8.75 -2.72 -13.71
N PRO A 40 -9.95 -2.16 -13.98
CA PRO A 40 -10.07 -0.82 -14.56
C PRO A 40 -9.35 0.25 -13.74
N GLY A 41 -8.42 0.99 -14.34
CA GLY A 41 -7.63 1.99 -13.62
C GLY A 41 -6.38 1.47 -12.93
N ALA A 42 -6.11 0.16 -12.92
CA ALA A 42 -5.04 -0.44 -12.11
C ALA A 42 -3.64 0.12 -12.41
N GLU A 43 -3.27 0.24 -13.68
CA GLU A 43 -1.97 0.79 -14.10
C GLU A 43 -1.78 2.22 -13.55
N LEU A 44 -2.79 3.07 -13.73
CA LEU A 44 -2.78 4.47 -13.27
C LEU A 44 -2.72 4.55 -11.74
N ILE A 45 -3.50 3.71 -11.04
CA ILE A 45 -3.53 3.66 -9.57
C ILE A 45 -2.17 3.22 -9.02
N LYS A 46 -1.55 2.20 -9.61
CA LYS A 46 -0.22 1.71 -9.22
C LYS A 46 0.88 2.73 -9.48
N ALA A 47 0.74 3.53 -10.53
CA ALA A 47 1.62 4.66 -10.82
C ALA A 47 1.39 5.90 -9.93
N GLY A 48 0.46 5.83 -8.95
CA GLY A 48 0.11 6.94 -8.06
C GLY A 48 -0.78 8.01 -8.71
N GLN A 49 -1.25 7.79 -9.93
CA GLN A 49 -2.16 8.69 -10.64
C GLN A 49 -3.61 8.41 -10.25
N PHE A 50 -3.92 8.56 -8.95
CA PHE A 50 -5.19 8.10 -8.38
C PHE A 50 -6.41 8.72 -9.03
N GLN A 51 -6.40 10.03 -9.32
CA GLN A 51 -7.55 10.69 -9.95
C GLN A 51 -7.80 10.22 -11.37
N ALA A 52 -6.74 10.00 -12.15
CA ALA A 52 -6.85 9.42 -13.49
C ALA A 52 -7.35 7.97 -13.44
N GLY A 53 -6.86 7.19 -12.47
CA GLY A 53 -7.32 5.83 -12.20
C GLY A 53 -8.80 5.75 -11.82
N ILE A 54 -9.27 6.65 -10.94
CA ILE A 54 -10.69 6.77 -10.56
C ILE A 54 -11.53 7.09 -11.79
N ALA A 55 -11.12 8.09 -12.59
CA ALA A 55 -11.83 8.46 -13.80
C ALA A 55 -11.89 7.31 -14.82
N GLN A 56 -10.80 6.54 -14.97
CA GLN A 56 -10.78 5.37 -15.84
C GLN A 56 -11.71 4.26 -15.31
N ALA A 57 -11.68 3.97 -14.01
CA ALA A 57 -12.55 2.96 -13.40
C ALA A 57 -14.04 3.32 -13.51
N GLN A 58 -14.40 4.61 -13.47
CA GLN A 58 -15.77 5.10 -13.61
C GLN A 58 -16.21 5.25 -15.08
N SER A 59 -15.29 5.14 -16.02
CA SER A 59 -15.56 5.38 -17.44
C SER A 59 -16.63 4.44 -17.99
N PRO A 60 -17.60 4.95 -18.78
CA PRO A 60 -18.55 4.10 -19.50
C PRO A 60 -17.87 3.09 -20.43
N LYS A 61 -16.63 3.37 -20.88
CA LYS A 61 -15.84 2.43 -21.70
C LYS A 61 -15.49 1.13 -20.98
N GLN A 62 -15.63 1.09 -19.66
CA GLN A 62 -15.38 -0.08 -18.82
C GLN A 62 -16.69 -0.77 -18.39
N ALA A 63 -17.80 -0.50 -19.10
CA ALA A 63 -19.12 -1.06 -18.78
C ALA A 63 -19.14 -2.59 -18.78
N ASP A 64 -18.36 -3.22 -19.66
CA ASP A 64 -18.30 -4.68 -19.80
C ASP A 64 -17.37 -5.34 -18.76
N THR A 65 -16.58 -4.57 -18.01
CA THR A 65 -15.73 -5.11 -16.96
C THR A 65 -16.56 -5.52 -15.75
N ASP A 66 -16.15 -6.62 -15.11
CA ASP A 66 -16.79 -7.10 -13.89
C ASP A 66 -16.92 -5.95 -12.85
N PRO A 67 -18.15 -5.65 -12.38
CA PRO A 67 -18.38 -4.62 -11.38
C PRO A 67 -17.56 -4.80 -10.10
N PHE A 68 -17.13 -6.02 -9.77
CA PHE A 68 -16.21 -6.28 -8.67
C PHE A 68 -14.87 -5.55 -8.86
N PHE A 69 -14.19 -5.75 -10.00
CA PHE A 69 -12.85 -5.18 -10.22
C PHE A 69 -12.88 -3.66 -10.30
N ARG A 70 -13.97 -3.09 -10.83
CA ARG A 70 -14.21 -1.65 -10.76
C ARG A 70 -14.24 -1.16 -9.32
N GLN A 71 -15.05 -1.79 -8.47
CA GLN A 71 -15.19 -1.36 -7.08
C GLN A 71 -13.92 -1.59 -6.26
N LEU A 72 -13.17 -2.65 -6.58
CA LEU A 72 -11.86 -2.89 -5.97
C LEU A 72 -10.87 -1.77 -6.31
N SER A 73 -10.85 -1.32 -7.57
CA SER A 73 -10.00 -0.20 -8.01
C SER A 73 -10.37 1.10 -7.31
N LEU A 74 -11.67 1.41 -7.22
CA LEU A 74 -12.18 2.59 -6.51
C LEU A 74 -11.86 2.53 -5.01
N CYS A 75 -12.03 1.36 -4.37
CA CYS A 75 -11.68 1.12 -2.98
C CYS A 75 -10.20 1.48 -2.72
N VAL A 76 -9.28 0.99 -3.56
CA VAL A 76 -7.85 1.30 -3.43
C VAL A 76 -7.58 2.79 -3.66
N ALA A 77 -8.09 3.36 -4.76
CA ALA A 77 -7.77 4.73 -5.12
C ALA A 77 -8.32 5.75 -4.10
N TYR A 78 -9.59 5.63 -3.71
CA TYR A 78 -10.19 6.55 -2.72
C TYR A 78 -9.54 6.43 -1.34
N SER A 79 -9.13 5.23 -0.94
CA SER A 79 -8.38 5.05 0.30
C SER A 79 -7.03 5.77 0.27
N ARG A 80 -6.35 5.77 -0.89
CA ARG A 80 -5.05 6.45 -1.08
C ARG A 80 -5.18 7.96 -1.17
N THR A 81 -6.34 8.48 -1.56
CA THR A 81 -6.64 9.92 -1.56
C THR A 81 -7.32 10.38 -0.27
N ALA A 82 -7.45 9.51 0.73
CA ALA A 82 -8.13 9.78 2.01
C ALA A 82 -9.60 10.23 1.88
N ASP A 83 -10.25 9.91 0.77
CA ASP A 83 -11.71 10.06 0.64
C ASP A 83 -12.39 8.83 1.25
N PHE A 84 -12.39 8.77 2.59
CA PHE A 84 -12.83 7.57 3.31
C PHE A 84 -14.34 7.30 3.17
N THR A 85 -15.15 8.32 2.87
CA THR A 85 -16.56 8.12 2.57
C THR A 85 -16.73 7.36 1.26
N ALA A 86 -16.11 7.81 0.17
CA ALA A 86 -16.16 7.11 -1.11
C ALA A 86 -15.46 5.75 -1.03
N ALA A 87 -14.33 5.67 -0.31
CA ALA A 87 -13.61 4.42 -0.11
C ALA A 87 -14.45 3.38 0.62
N ALA A 88 -15.13 3.76 1.71
CA ALA A 88 -16.00 2.85 2.46
C ALA A 88 -17.12 2.28 1.59
N THR A 89 -17.78 3.12 0.78
CA THR A 89 -18.79 2.67 -0.18
C THR A 89 -18.20 1.66 -1.18
N ALA A 90 -17.09 2.02 -1.85
CA ALA A 90 -16.48 1.16 -2.86
C ALA A 90 -15.95 -0.17 -2.28
N CYS A 91 -15.30 -0.15 -1.12
CA CYS A 91 -14.80 -1.36 -0.47
C CYS A 91 -15.94 -2.28 -0.02
N ASN A 92 -17.03 -1.72 0.51
CA ASN A 92 -18.22 -2.50 0.88
C ASN A 92 -18.86 -3.16 -0.35
N ASP A 93 -19.01 -2.41 -1.44
CA ASP A 93 -19.51 -2.93 -2.71
C ASP A 93 -18.64 -4.07 -3.25
N ALA A 94 -17.30 -3.93 -3.21
CA ALA A 94 -16.38 -4.98 -3.63
C ALA A 94 -16.58 -6.28 -2.82
N VAL A 95 -16.68 -6.18 -1.48
CA VAL A 95 -16.92 -7.34 -0.60
C VAL A 95 -18.25 -8.03 -0.91
N GLN A 96 -19.32 -7.25 -1.17
CA GLN A 96 -20.64 -7.80 -1.52
C GLN A 96 -20.62 -8.48 -2.90
N ARG A 97 -19.99 -7.85 -3.89
CA ARG A 97 -19.96 -8.34 -5.29
C ARG A 97 -19.12 -9.59 -5.46
N ALA A 98 -18.05 -9.78 -4.68
CA ALA A 98 -17.22 -10.98 -4.73
C ALA A 98 -18.01 -12.30 -4.60
N GLY A 99 -19.15 -12.29 -3.90
CA GLY A 99 -20.01 -13.47 -3.75
C GLY A 99 -21.06 -13.66 -4.86
N ALA A 100 -21.35 -12.62 -5.65
CA ALA A 100 -22.52 -12.56 -6.53
C ALA A 100 -22.28 -13.07 -7.96
N LEU A 101 -21.03 -13.34 -8.34
CA LEU A 101 -20.64 -13.66 -9.72
C LEU A 101 -20.99 -15.09 -10.10
N GLN A 102 -22.04 -15.33 -10.89
CA GLN A 102 -22.56 -16.68 -11.12
C GLN A 102 -21.59 -17.62 -11.85
N ALA A 103 -20.86 -17.11 -12.85
CA ALA A 103 -19.95 -17.90 -13.70
C ALA A 103 -18.55 -18.14 -13.11
N VAL A 104 -18.28 -17.70 -11.88
CA VAL A 104 -16.97 -17.81 -11.23
C VAL A 104 -16.95 -19.05 -10.31
N PRO A 105 -15.90 -19.89 -10.33
CA PRO A 105 -15.76 -21.00 -9.39
C PRO A 105 -15.80 -20.55 -7.93
N ARG A 106 -16.30 -21.42 -7.04
CA ARG A 106 -16.42 -21.10 -5.62
C ARG A 106 -15.07 -20.72 -4.96
N SER A 107 -13.96 -21.33 -5.38
CA SER A 107 -12.61 -20.98 -4.91
C SER A 107 -12.25 -19.54 -5.27
N ALA A 108 -12.39 -19.18 -6.54
CA ALA A 108 -12.14 -17.82 -7.03
C ALA A 108 -13.02 -16.77 -6.32
N LYS A 109 -14.32 -17.06 -6.08
CA LYS A 109 -15.17 -16.15 -5.27
C LYS A 109 -14.64 -15.94 -3.86
N ARG A 110 -14.09 -16.99 -3.24
CA ARG A 110 -13.49 -16.89 -1.89
C ARG A 110 -12.23 -16.03 -1.92
N GLU A 111 -11.35 -16.23 -2.90
CA GLU A 111 -10.14 -15.42 -3.11
C GLU A 111 -10.48 -13.95 -3.36
N MET A 112 -11.43 -13.67 -4.25
CA MET A 112 -11.93 -12.32 -4.52
C MET A 112 -12.49 -11.65 -3.26
N ARG A 113 -13.28 -12.38 -2.46
CA ARG A 113 -13.84 -11.85 -1.22
C ARG A 113 -12.74 -11.59 -0.18
N ALA A 114 -11.76 -12.48 -0.09
CA ALA A 114 -10.62 -12.33 0.81
C ALA A 114 -9.79 -11.09 0.45
N LEU A 115 -9.53 -10.87 -0.84
CA LEU A 115 -8.84 -9.68 -1.34
C LEU A 115 -9.61 -8.38 -1.05
N ALA A 116 -10.93 -8.37 -1.29
CA ALA A 116 -11.75 -7.20 -0.98
C ALA A 116 -11.81 -6.89 0.52
N LEU A 117 -11.87 -7.91 1.37
CA LEU A 117 -11.81 -7.75 2.83
C LEU A 117 -10.44 -7.22 3.27
N ASN A 118 -9.34 -7.74 2.72
CA ASN A 118 -8.01 -7.19 2.97
C ASN A 118 -7.94 -5.69 2.63
N ASN A 119 -8.46 -5.30 1.47
CA ASN A 119 -8.45 -3.90 1.06
C ASN A 119 -9.33 -3.03 1.96
N ARG A 120 -10.53 -3.49 2.32
CA ARG A 120 -11.40 -2.79 3.27
C ARG A 120 -10.73 -2.65 4.65
N ALA A 121 -9.98 -3.66 5.10
CA ALA A 121 -9.23 -3.57 6.33
C ALA A 121 -8.16 -2.48 6.28
N VAL A 122 -7.40 -2.40 5.19
CA VAL A 122 -6.39 -1.35 5.04
C VAL A 122 -7.04 0.04 4.94
N MET A 123 -8.21 0.15 4.32
CA MET A 123 -9.01 1.39 4.34
C MET A 123 -9.39 1.77 5.78
N ASN A 124 -9.94 0.82 6.56
CA ASN A 124 -10.29 1.03 7.96
C ASN A 124 -9.07 1.45 8.79
N LEU A 125 -7.89 0.87 8.55
CA LEU A 125 -6.64 1.27 9.21
C LEU A 125 -6.25 2.72 8.90
N LEU A 126 -6.37 3.13 7.64
CA LEU A 126 -6.09 4.51 7.23
C LEU A 126 -7.10 5.50 7.82
N ALA A 127 -8.34 5.06 8.03
CA ALA A 127 -9.38 5.82 8.71
C ALA A 127 -9.29 5.77 10.26
N GLY A 128 -8.33 5.03 10.82
CA GLY A 128 -8.10 4.91 12.27
C GLY A 128 -8.92 3.82 12.98
N ASP A 129 -9.73 3.04 12.27
CA ASP A 129 -10.55 1.96 12.83
C ASP A 129 -9.81 0.62 12.82
N LYS A 130 -8.96 0.42 13.84
CA LYS A 130 -8.19 -0.82 14.03
C LYS A 130 -9.07 -2.03 14.32
N VAL A 131 -10.26 -1.85 14.90
CA VAL A 131 -11.15 -2.96 15.28
C VAL A 131 -11.83 -3.52 14.05
N ALA A 132 -12.41 -2.66 13.20
CA ALA A 132 -13.00 -3.09 11.95
C ALA A 132 -11.95 -3.71 11.02
N ALA A 133 -10.75 -3.14 10.98
CA ALA A 133 -9.64 -3.71 10.22
C ALA A 133 -9.25 -5.12 10.68
N LEU A 134 -9.17 -5.36 11.99
CA LEU A 134 -8.83 -6.66 12.54
C LEU A 134 -9.86 -7.72 12.15
N GLN A 135 -11.15 -7.38 12.27
CA GLN A 135 -12.24 -8.28 11.89
C GLN A 135 -12.16 -8.66 10.40
N ASP A 136 -11.91 -7.68 9.54
CA ASP A 136 -11.78 -7.90 8.10
C ASP A 136 -10.56 -8.76 7.74
N LEU A 137 -9.39 -8.50 8.35
CA LEU A 137 -8.18 -9.29 8.10
C LEU A 137 -8.31 -10.72 8.59
N MET A 138 -8.91 -10.93 9.77
CA MET A 138 -9.21 -12.28 10.26
C MET A 138 -10.16 -13.02 9.32
N GLN A 139 -11.17 -12.34 8.78
CA GLN A 139 -12.07 -12.93 7.81
C GLN A 139 -11.38 -13.21 6.46
N ALA A 140 -10.51 -12.31 6.01
CA ALA A 140 -9.73 -12.48 4.78
C ALA A 140 -8.85 -13.73 4.87
N VAL A 141 -8.04 -13.86 5.94
CA VAL A 141 -7.17 -15.03 6.17
C VAL A 141 -7.97 -16.34 6.26
N ARG A 142 -9.13 -16.34 6.92
CA ARG A 142 -10.01 -17.54 6.95
C ARG A 142 -10.51 -17.97 5.57
N LEU A 143 -10.64 -17.03 4.64
CA LEU A 143 -11.06 -17.32 3.27
C LEU A 143 -9.86 -17.66 2.38
N ASP A 144 -8.73 -17.00 2.55
CA ASP A 144 -7.55 -17.24 1.76
C ASP A 144 -6.30 -16.89 2.58
N ASN A 145 -5.35 -17.82 2.65
CA ASN A 145 -4.11 -17.65 3.39
C ASN A 145 -3.00 -17.04 2.51
N ALA A 146 -3.37 -16.17 1.58
CA ALA A 146 -2.42 -15.45 0.75
C ALA A 146 -1.45 -14.64 1.61
N GLU A 147 -0.18 -14.60 1.20
CA GLU A 147 0.91 -13.91 1.91
C GLU A 147 0.56 -12.47 2.28
N LEU A 148 -0.07 -11.73 1.35
CA LEU A 148 -0.55 -10.37 1.56
C LEU A 148 -1.45 -10.24 2.80
N MET A 149 -2.41 -11.15 2.96
CA MET A 149 -3.42 -11.08 4.02
C MET A 149 -2.81 -11.46 5.37
N LEU A 150 -1.94 -12.48 5.37
CA LEU A 150 -1.18 -12.90 6.54
C LEU A 150 -0.26 -11.78 7.02
N ALA A 151 0.47 -11.13 6.11
CA ALA A 151 1.39 -10.04 6.44
C ALA A 151 0.66 -8.85 7.07
N ASN A 152 -0.47 -8.43 6.51
CA ASN A 152 -1.28 -7.35 7.08
C ASN A 152 -1.88 -7.72 8.44
N LEU A 153 -2.40 -8.94 8.60
CA LEU A 153 -2.95 -9.40 9.88
C LEU A 153 -1.86 -9.45 10.96
N GLN A 154 -0.71 -10.05 10.65
CA GLN A 154 0.43 -10.13 11.56
C GLN A 154 0.88 -8.75 12.01
N ARG A 155 0.97 -7.78 11.08
CA ARG A 155 1.36 -6.42 11.44
C ARG A 155 0.33 -5.75 12.34
N LEU A 156 -0.96 -5.92 12.07
CA LEU A 156 -2.00 -5.33 12.89
C LEU A 156 -2.02 -5.91 14.31
N THR A 157 -1.88 -7.24 14.43
CA THR A 157 -1.84 -7.89 15.75
C THR A 157 -0.60 -7.46 16.54
N GLN A 158 0.57 -7.34 15.91
CA GLN A 158 1.77 -6.75 16.51
C GLN A 158 1.52 -5.32 17.00
N SER A 159 0.93 -4.46 16.15
CA SER A 159 0.59 -3.08 16.50
C SER A 159 -0.42 -2.98 17.66
N ILE A 160 -1.40 -3.87 17.74
CA ILE A 160 -2.39 -3.89 18.83
C ILE A 160 -1.77 -4.37 20.13
N ASN A 161 -0.86 -5.35 20.08
CA ASN A 161 -0.22 -5.93 21.26
C ASN A 161 0.91 -5.06 21.83
N GLY A 162 1.15 -3.86 21.28
CA GLY A 162 2.28 -3.01 21.68
C GLY A 162 3.64 -3.60 21.29
N VAL A 163 3.65 -4.64 20.45
CA VAL A 163 4.85 -5.14 19.80
C VAL A 163 5.04 -4.29 18.56
N GLU A 164 5.38 -3.02 18.74
CA GLU A 164 6.01 -2.28 17.66
C GLU A 164 7.24 -3.09 17.25
N ALA A 165 7.45 -3.29 15.94
CA ALA A 165 8.64 -3.94 15.42
C ALA A 165 9.84 -3.35 16.17
N PRO A 166 10.54 -4.12 17.02
CA PRO A 166 11.60 -3.54 17.81
C PRO A 166 12.64 -3.05 16.82
N GLN A 167 13.14 -1.83 17.02
CA GLN A 167 14.48 -1.55 17.55
C GLN A 167 15.47 -2.74 17.74
N LEU A 168 15.37 -3.82 16.95
CA LEU A 168 16.25 -4.99 16.88
C LEU A 168 17.59 -4.65 16.24
N ALA A 169 17.77 -3.40 15.80
CA ALA A 169 19.05 -2.87 15.35
C ALA A 169 19.84 -2.13 16.45
N LEU A 170 19.30 -1.95 17.67
CA LEU A 170 19.96 -1.13 18.70
C LEU A 170 20.36 -1.89 19.98
N GLN A 171 19.97 -3.15 20.16
CA GLN A 171 20.37 -3.94 21.34
C GLN A 171 21.33 -5.10 21.03
N ALA A 172 21.85 -5.18 19.79
CA ALA A 172 22.97 -6.06 19.45
C ALA A 172 24.33 -5.34 19.51
N ALA A 173 24.35 -4.14 20.10
CA ALA A 173 25.54 -3.31 20.21
C ALA A 173 25.61 -2.62 21.60
N GLU A 174 25.48 -3.41 22.67
CA GLU A 174 26.06 -3.10 23.99
C GLU A 174 26.61 -4.39 24.62
#